data_AF-A0AAP8N5T9-F1
#
_entry.id   AF-A0AAP8N5T9-F1
#
_cell.length_a   1.000
_cell.length_b   1.000
_cell.length_c   1.000
_cell.angle_alpha   90.00
_cell.angle_beta   90.00
_cell.angle_gamma   90.00
#
_symmetry.space_group_name_H-M   'P 1'
#
loop_
_entity.id
_entity.type
_entity.pdbx_description
1 polymer ?
#
loop_
_entity_poly.entity_id
_entity_poly.type
_entity_poly.pdbx_seq_one_letter_code
_entity_poly.pdbx_strand_id
1 'polypeptide(L)'
;DAYPAVSAWFGRVMGFGHGAFSEMTAEQALEIARNATPAPLPDEQFDEPNGFEVGQQVVIAATDYGVDPVAGELMFAGSEELIV
;
A
#
# COMPACT_ATOMS: atom_id res chain seq x y z
N ASP A 1 31.64 20.79 -3.43
CA ASP A 1 30.67 19.69 -3.47
C ASP A 1 31.17 18.64 -4.44
N ALA A 2 31.15 17.36 -4.08
CA ALA A 2 31.76 16.29 -4.87
C ALA A 2 30.88 15.88 -6.07
N TYR A 3 29.57 16.14 -6.02
CA TYR A 3 28.60 15.70 -7.04
C TYR A 3 27.57 16.79 -7.39
N PRO A 4 27.97 17.88 -8.06
CA PRO A 4 27.09 19.03 -8.30
C PRO A 4 25.82 18.69 -9.11
N ALA A 5 25.90 17.73 -10.04
CA ALA A 5 24.74 17.28 -10.81
C ALA A 5 23.72 16.52 -9.94
N VAL A 6 24.20 15.74 -8.97
CA VAL A 6 23.34 15.02 -8.01
C VAL A 6 22.67 16.00 -7.09
N SER A 7 23.39 16.98 -6.55
CA SER A 7 22.82 18.03 -5.69
C SER A 7 21.74 18.83 -6.42
N ALA A 8 21.96 19.16 -7.71
CA ALA A 8 20.97 19.84 -8.52
C ALA A 8 19.72 18.97 -8.79
N TRP A 9 19.90 17.67 -9.03
CA TRP A 9 18.78 16.72 -9.17
C TRP A 9 18.00 16.58 -7.88
N PHE A 10 18.69 16.39 -6.76
CA PHE A 10 18.08 16.30 -5.43
C PHE A 10 17.27 17.55 -5.11
N GLY A 11 17.78 18.74 -5.42
CA GLY A 11 17.04 19.99 -5.26
C GLY A 11 15.73 20.03 -6.06
N ARG A 12 15.69 19.44 -7.27
CA ARG A 12 14.44 19.33 -8.06
C ARG A 12 13.46 18.36 -7.43
N VAL A 13 13.94 17.23 -6.91
CA VAL A 13 13.09 16.23 -6.22
C VAL A 13 12.51 16.82 -4.94
N MET A 14 13.32 17.47 -4.11
CA MET A 14 12.83 18.17 -2.91
C MET A 14 11.85 19.29 -3.25
N GLY A 15 11.98 19.88 -4.44
CA GLY A 15 11.08 20.92 -4.96
C GLY A 15 9.64 20.47 -5.18
N PHE A 16 9.34 19.17 -5.23
CA PHE A 16 7.95 18.68 -5.28
C PHE A 16 7.17 19.02 -3.99
N GLY A 17 7.87 19.17 -2.85
CA GLY A 17 7.24 19.40 -1.55
C GLY A 17 6.33 18.24 -1.13
N HIS A 18 5.42 18.49 -0.19
CA HIS A 18 4.56 17.46 0.41
C HIS A 18 3.06 17.68 0.14
N GLY A 19 2.71 18.56 -0.80
CA GLY A 19 1.31 18.92 -1.08
C GLY A 19 0.63 19.72 0.04
N ALA A 20 -0.70 19.68 0.07
CA ALA A 20 -1.52 20.29 1.13
C ALA A 20 -2.02 19.22 2.10
N PHE A 21 -1.90 19.49 3.40
CA PHE A 21 -2.24 18.56 4.47
C PHE A 21 -3.17 19.24 5.49
N SER A 22 -4.09 18.46 6.04
CA SER A 22 -4.92 18.83 7.19
C SER A 22 -4.83 17.76 8.27
N GLU A 23 -4.73 18.18 9.54
CA GLU A 23 -4.64 17.25 10.66
C GLU A 23 -5.89 16.38 10.82
N MET A 24 -5.68 15.13 11.25
CA MET A 24 -6.72 14.16 11.59
C MET A 24 -6.25 13.33 12.79
N THR A 25 -7.13 13.11 13.78
CA THR A 25 -6.80 12.26 14.93
C THR A 25 -6.94 10.78 14.57
N ALA A 26 -6.30 9.92 15.36
CA ALA A 26 -6.44 8.47 15.19
C ALA A 26 -7.91 8.01 15.34
N GLU A 27 -8.65 8.60 16.27
CA GLU A 27 -10.07 8.29 16.49
C GLU A 27 -10.93 8.68 15.30
N GLN A 28 -10.66 9.83 14.67
CA GLN A 28 -11.35 10.25 13.45
C GLN A 28 -11.09 9.27 12.30
N ALA A 29 -9.84 8.80 12.15
CA ALA A 29 -9.49 7.82 11.12
C ALA A 29 -10.22 6.48 11.32
N LEU A 30 -10.29 6.00 12.57
CA LEU A 30 -11.04 4.77 12.90
C LEU A 30 -12.54 4.92 12.67
N GLU A 31 -13.11 6.08 12.97
CA GLU A 31 -14.52 6.39 12.70
C GLU A 31 -14.83 6.39 11.19
N ILE A 32 -13.93 6.95 10.38
CA ILE A 32 -14.05 6.91 8.91
C ILE A 32 -13.98 5.46 8.40
N ALA A 33 -12.99 4.68 8.84
CA ALA A 33 -12.84 3.28 8.42
C ALA A 33 -14.06 2.43 8.80
N ARG A 34 -14.63 2.63 10.00
CA ARG A 34 -15.84 1.95 10.45
C ARG A 34 -17.06 2.26 9.57
N ASN A 35 -17.18 3.51 9.12
CA ASN A 35 -18.36 4.00 8.41
C ASN A 35 -18.23 3.90 6.87
N ALA A 36 -17.04 3.58 6.37
CA ALA A 36 -16.77 3.39 4.94
C ALA A 36 -16.95 1.94 4.52
N THR A 37 -17.15 1.75 3.22
CA THR A 37 -17.00 0.44 2.55
C THR A 37 -15.70 0.44 1.76
N PRO A 38 -14.94 -0.67 1.73
CA PRO A 38 -13.79 -0.79 0.84
C PRO A 38 -14.14 -0.45 -0.61
N ALA A 39 -13.16 0.10 -1.35
CA ALA A 39 -13.32 0.37 -2.78
C ALA A 39 -13.57 -0.95 -3.54
N PRO A 40 -14.20 -0.91 -4.73
CA PRO A 40 -14.29 -2.07 -5.61
C PRO A 40 -12.90 -2.64 -5.92
N LEU A 41 -12.83 -3.97 -6.03
CA LEU A 41 -11.61 -4.63 -6.48
C LEU A 41 -11.24 -4.18 -7.91
N PRO A 42 -9.95 -4.19 -8.26
CA PRO A 42 -9.50 -3.90 -9.62
C PRO A 42 -10.15 -4.83 -10.65
N ASP A 43 -10.35 -4.31 -11.86
CA ASP A 43 -10.81 -5.09 -13.02
C ASP A 43 -9.61 -5.66 -13.81
N GLU A 44 -8.71 -6.31 -13.09
CA GLU A 44 -7.58 -7.06 -13.64
C GLU A 44 -7.84 -8.56 -13.42
N GLN A 45 -7.27 -9.40 -14.30
CA GLN A 45 -7.36 -10.85 -14.12
C GLN A 45 -6.63 -11.26 -12.83
N PHE A 46 -7.27 -12.12 -12.04
CA PHE A 46 -6.60 -12.80 -10.94
C PHE A 46 -5.46 -13.66 -11.50
N ASP A 47 -4.23 -13.28 -11.22
CA ASP A 47 -3.00 -13.91 -11.73
C ASP A 47 -2.08 -14.23 -10.55
N GLU A 48 -2.40 -15.33 -9.85
CA GLU A 48 -1.61 -15.79 -8.72
C GLU A 48 -0.76 -17.01 -9.11
N PRO A 49 0.58 -16.87 -9.13
CA PRO A 49 1.47 -17.91 -9.69
C PRO A 49 1.77 -19.06 -8.73
N ASN A 50 1.44 -18.94 -7.43
CA ASN A 50 1.77 -19.91 -6.40
C ASN A 50 0.60 -20.86 -6.07
N GLY A 51 -0.54 -20.71 -6.74
CA GLY A 51 -1.72 -21.55 -6.61
C GLY A 51 -2.65 -21.14 -5.48
N PHE A 52 -2.57 -19.89 -5.00
CA PHE A 52 -3.59 -19.34 -4.10
C PHE A 52 -4.88 -19.04 -4.87
N GLU A 53 -6.00 -19.16 -4.18
CA GLU A 53 -7.33 -18.94 -4.76
C GLU A 53 -8.02 -17.74 -4.08
N VAL A 54 -8.89 -17.06 -4.83
CA VAL A 54 -9.80 -16.06 -4.26
C VAL A 54 -10.65 -16.72 -3.16
N GLY A 55 -10.76 -16.06 -2.01
CA GLY A 55 -11.48 -16.56 -0.84
C GLY A 55 -10.64 -17.43 0.09
N GLN A 56 -9.38 -17.73 -0.26
CA GLN A 56 -8.50 -18.51 0.59
C GLN A 56 -8.06 -17.71 1.82
N GLN A 57 -8.04 -18.35 2.98
CA GLN A 57 -7.43 -17.77 4.18
C GLN A 57 -5.91 -17.76 4.03
N VAL A 58 -5.32 -16.57 4.09
CA VAL A 58 -3.90 -16.34 3.89
C VAL A 58 -3.31 -15.52 5.02
N VAL A 59 -1.98 -15.52 5.08
CA VAL A 59 -1.20 -14.64 5.95
C VAL A 59 -0.16 -13.94 5.09
N ILE A 60 -0.18 -12.61 5.08
CA ILE A 60 0.80 -11.78 4.37
C ILE A 60 1.75 -11.16 5.40
N ALA A 61 3.05 -11.23 5.14
CA ALA A 61 4.08 -10.58 5.94
C ALA A 61 5.17 -10.02 5.04
N ALA A 62 5.77 -8.90 5.46
CA ALA A 62 6.98 -8.37 4.82
C ALA A 62 8.13 -9.39 4.94
N THR A 63 9.08 -9.35 4.00
CA THR A 63 10.19 -10.31 3.92
C THR A 63 11.52 -9.76 4.48
N ASP A 64 11.58 -8.46 4.74
CA ASP A 64 12.78 -7.74 5.16
C ASP A 64 12.66 -7.18 6.59
N TYR A 65 11.64 -6.36 6.88
CA TYR A 65 11.39 -5.78 8.19
C TYR A 65 9.89 -5.53 8.42
N GLY A 66 9.46 -5.42 9.68
CA GLY A 66 8.03 -5.29 10.01
C GLY A 66 7.24 -6.56 9.68
N VAL A 67 7.80 -7.71 10.06
CA VAL A 67 7.30 -9.05 9.71
C VAL A 67 6.07 -9.50 10.52
N ASP A 68 5.33 -8.55 11.09
CA ASP A 68 4.10 -8.85 11.82
C ASP A 68 3.04 -9.37 10.83
N PRO A 69 2.60 -10.63 10.97
CA PRO A 69 1.71 -11.25 10.00
C PRO A 69 0.32 -10.61 10.02
N VAL A 70 -0.21 -10.31 8.83
CA VAL A 70 -1.61 -9.90 8.63
C VAL A 70 -2.38 -11.07 8.06
N ALA A 71 -3.33 -11.59 8.85
CA ALA A 71 -4.22 -12.67 8.42
C ALA A 71 -5.51 -12.09 7.81
N GLY A 72 -5.98 -12.69 6.72
CA GLY A 72 -7.19 -12.26 6.02
C GLY A 72 -7.64 -13.24 4.92
N GLU A 73 -8.67 -12.86 4.19
CA GLU A 73 -9.20 -13.64 3.07
C GLU A 73 -8.67 -13.05 1.76
N LEU A 74 -7.98 -13.83 0.93
CA LEU A 74 -7.44 -13.31 -0.33
C LEU A 74 -8.57 -12.88 -1.28
N MET A 75 -8.78 -11.58 -1.40
CA MET A 75 -9.83 -10.99 -2.24
C MET A 75 -9.35 -10.77 -3.67
N PHE A 76 -8.06 -10.47 -3.85
CA PHE A 76 -7.46 -10.18 -5.15
C PHE A 76 -5.95 -10.44 -5.15
N ALA A 77 -5.43 -10.88 -6.30
CA ALA A 77 -4.01 -10.98 -6.60
C ALA A 77 -3.79 -10.57 -8.05
N GLY A 78 -3.10 -9.45 -8.25
CA GLY A 78 -2.73 -8.92 -9.57
C GLY A 78 -1.23 -8.78 -9.72
N SER A 79 -0.82 -8.19 -10.84
CA SER A 79 0.61 -8.02 -11.16
C SER A 79 1.39 -7.17 -10.15
N GLU A 80 0.73 -6.22 -9.47
CA GLU A 80 1.37 -5.26 -8.57
C GLU A 80 0.77 -5.21 -7.14
N GLU A 81 -0.33 -5.93 -6.87
CA GLU A 81 -0.99 -5.86 -5.55
C GLU A 81 -1.70 -7.14 -5.12
N LEU A 82 -1.76 -7.34 -3.80
CA LEU A 82 -2.54 -8.36 -3.11
C LEU A 82 -3.52 -7.66 -2.16
N ILE A 83 -4.77 -8.10 -2.12
CA ILE A 83 -5.81 -7.55 -1.23
C ILE A 83 -6.37 -8.67 -0.37
N VAL A 84 -6.40 -8.46 0.95
CA VAL A 84 -6.90 -9.40 1.97
C VAL A 84 -7.97 -8.80 2.87
#